data_AF-A0A2V5YJK3-F1
#
_entry.id   AF-A0A2V5YJK3-F1
#
_cell.length_a   1.000
_cell.length_b   1.000
_cell.length_c   1.000
_cell.angle_alpha   90.00
_cell.angle_beta   90.00
_cell.angle_gamma   90.00
#
_symmetry.space_group_name_H-M   'P 1'
#
loop_
_entity.id
_entity.type
_entity.pdbx_description
1 polymer ?
#
loop_
_entity_poly.entity_id
_entity_poly.type
_entity_poly.pdbx_seq_one_letter_code
_entity_poly.pdbx_strand_id
1 'polypeptide(L)'
;MKLACGRTGQLCKAVVALSVFALCCAAAQAQPQPHRPIGRPPAGGPHGRPSAPNIQERWRAMPPGARQNFQRNAERWLRMTPEERNVMRQRENLRRETIRRETEAALRDSGLHLSPQERAQFESRYIQERRKVEQTLRQQIESERQQQLPALIQQLKKEFQIDQPTKGPAAKSVESPKSKK
;
A
#
# COMPACT_ATOMS: atom_id res chain seq x y z
N MET A 1 22.64 50.78 5.54
CA MET A 1 21.47 50.34 4.73
C MET A 1 21.42 48.83 4.75
N LYS A 2 20.32 48.24 5.23
CA LYS A 2 20.08 46.79 5.34
C LYS A 2 19.23 46.36 4.14
N LEU A 3 19.64 45.32 3.43
CA LEU A 3 18.75 44.54 2.56
C LEU A 3 18.93 43.07 2.94
N ALA A 4 17.90 42.52 3.56
CA ALA A 4 17.76 41.11 3.87
C ALA A 4 17.23 40.40 2.62
N CYS A 5 17.96 39.41 2.11
CA CYS A 5 17.45 38.51 1.07
C CYS A 5 17.01 37.20 1.74
N GLY A 6 15.73 36.92 1.61
CA GLY A 6 14.99 35.91 2.34
C GLY A 6 15.24 34.46 1.88
N ARG A 7 15.08 33.58 2.86
CA ARG A 7 14.90 32.12 2.78
C ARG A 7 13.88 31.70 1.71
N THR A 8 14.31 30.94 0.71
CA THR A 8 13.40 30.17 -0.18
C THR A 8 13.93 28.77 -0.53
N GLY A 9 14.95 28.26 0.18
CA GLY A 9 15.62 26.99 -0.16
C GLY A 9 15.05 25.71 0.46
N GLN A 10 14.00 25.76 1.28
CA GLN A 10 13.58 24.62 2.12
C GLN A 10 12.16 24.09 1.88
N LEU A 11 11.40 24.64 0.91
CA LEU A 11 10.02 24.23 0.66
C LEU A 11 9.83 23.26 -0.52
N CYS A 12 10.86 23.02 -1.34
CA CYS A 12 10.74 22.12 -2.51
C CYS A 12 10.99 20.63 -2.23
N LYS A 13 11.39 20.24 -1.01
CA LYS A 13 11.58 18.82 -0.66
C LYS A 13 10.33 18.16 -0.06
N ALA A 14 9.26 18.92 0.21
CA ALA A 14 8.09 18.43 0.93
C ALA A 14 6.95 17.87 0.04
N VAL A 15 7.03 18.00 -1.29
CA VAL A 15 5.91 17.64 -2.19
C VAL A 15 6.04 16.24 -2.82
N VAL A 16 7.19 15.57 -2.70
CA VAL A 16 7.38 14.21 -3.27
C VAL A 16 7.09 13.08 -2.26
N ALA A 17 6.82 13.40 -0.98
CA ALA A 17 6.61 12.42 0.08
C ALA A 17 5.13 12.12 0.44
N LEU A 18 4.17 12.58 -0.37
CA LEU A 18 2.73 12.54 -0.04
C LEU A 18 1.89 11.67 -0.99
N SER A 19 2.42 10.52 -1.46
CA SER A 19 1.66 9.60 -2.33
C SER A 19 1.93 8.11 -2.06
N VAL A 20 2.26 7.73 -0.82
CA VAL A 20 2.33 6.31 -0.40
C VAL A 20 1.44 5.97 0.82
N PHE A 21 0.70 6.93 1.38
CA PHE A 21 -0.14 6.67 2.56
C PHE A 21 -1.59 7.11 2.37
N ALA A 22 -2.36 6.26 1.70
CA ALA A 22 -3.81 6.15 1.85
C ALA A 22 -4.09 4.64 1.68
N LEU A 23 -4.75 3.92 2.58
CA LEU A 23 -5.98 4.29 3.26
C LEU A 23 -6.22 3.22 4.35
N CYS A 24 -6.16 3.60 5.62
CA CYS A 24 -6.69 2.80 6.73
C CYS A 24 -8.06 3.38 7.11
N CYS A 25 -9.07 2.51 7.05
CA CYS A 25 -10.37 2.57 7.75
C CYS A 25 -11.24 3.84 7.58
N ALA A 26 -12.28 3.73 6.75
CA ALA A 26 -13.62 4.18 7.10
C ALA A 26 -14.65 3.32 6.34
N ALA A 27 -15.50 2.64 7.12
CA ALA A 27 -16.63 1.85 6.65
C ALA A 27 -17.85 2.76 6.47
N ALA A 28 -18.60 2.59 5.38
CA ALA A 28 -20.07 2.67 5.35
C ALA A 28 -20.61 2.35 3.94
N GLN A 29 -21.29 1.21 3.85
CA GLN A 29 -22.57 0.98 3.19
C GLN A 29 -22.84 1.59 1.79
N ALA A 30 -22.85 0.74 0.77
CA ALA A 30 -24.05 0.44 -0.05
C ALA A 30 -23.72 -0.55 -1.20
N GLN A 31 -24.39 -1.71 -1.19
CA GLN A 31 -24.75 -2.52 -2.37
C GLN A 31 -26.29 -2.67 -2.34
N PRO A 32 -27.02 -3.00 -3.44
CA PRO A 32 -26.62 -3.74 -4.66
C PRO A 32 -27.08 -3.03 -5.98
N GLN A 33 -26.70 -3.42 -7.20
CA GLN A 33 -27.24 -4.54 -8.00
C GLN A 33 -26.45 -4.67 -9.35
N PRO A 34 -26.48 -5.84 -10.01
CA PRO A 34 -25.78 -6.11 -11.26
C PRO A 34 -26.69 -5.86 -12.47
N HIS A 35 -26.27 -4.99 -13.39
CA HIS A 35 -26.84 -4.93 -14.73
C HIS A 35 -25.85 -5.52 -15.75
N ARG A 36 -26.26 -6.64 -16.34
CA ARG A 36 -25.61 -7.30 -17.46
C ARG A 36 -26.30 -6.84 -18.74
N PRO A 37 -25.59 -6.19 -19.68
CA PRO A 37 -26.12 -6.07 -21.04
C PRO A 37 -25.76 -7.31 -21.84
N ILE A 38 -26.80 -7.96 -22.36
CA ILE A 38 -26.78 -8.90 -23.47
C ILE A 38 -26.40 -8.11 -24.73
N GLY A 39 -25.41 -8.58 -25.48
CA GLY A 39 -25.05 -8.01 -26.78
C GLY A 39 -23.61 -8.26 -27.17
N ARG A 40 -23.29 -9.45 -27.71
CA ARG A 40 -22.02 -9.69 -28.41
C ARG A 40 -22.32 -10.02 -29.87
N PRO A 41 -21.95 -9.17 -30.85
CA PRO A 41 -21.93 -9.57 -32.25
C PRO A 41 -20.70 -10.46 -32.53
N PRO A 42 -20.76 -11.35 -33.53
CA PRO A 42 -19.65 -12.24 -33.86
C PRO A 42 -18.67 -11.48 -34.76
N ALA A 43 -17.44 -11.28 -34.29
CA ALA A 43 -16.36 -10.74 -35.12
C ALA A 43 -15.05 -11.49 -34.86
N GLY A 44 -14.68 -12.27 -35.88
CA GLY A 44 -13.37 -12.62 -36.41
C GLY A 44 -12.10 -12.47 -35.57
N GLY A 45 -11.31 -13.54 -35.55
CA GLY A 45 -9.85 -13.53 -35.42
C GLY A 45 -9.31 -14.40 -34.27
N PRO A 46 -8.61 -15.52 -34.53
CA PRO A 46 -7.86 -16.23 -33.50
C PRO A 46 -6.52 -15.52 -33.30
N HIS A 47 -6.55 -14.31 -32.74
CA HIS A 47 -5.35 -13.81 -32.07
C HIS A 47 -5.27 -14.53 -30.74
N GLY A 48 -4.51 -15.64 -30.76
CA GLY A 48 -4.23 -16.47 -29.62
C GLY A 48 -3.80 -15.61 -28.44
N ARG A 49 -4.69 -15.51 -27.45
CA ARG A 49 -4.31 -15.07 -26.12
C ARG A 49 -3.16 -15.98 -25.70
N PRO A 50 -1.97 -15.48 -25.36
CA PRO A 50 -0.88 -16.35 -24.96
C PRO A 50 -1.40 -17.24 -23.83
N SER A 51 -1.33 -18.57 -24.02
CA SER A 51 -1.74 -19.54 -23.02
C SER A 51 -1.11 -19.12 -21.69
N ALA A 52 -1.96 -18.83 -20.71
CA ALA A 52 -1.47 -18.42 -19.41
C ALA A 52 -0.50 -19.52 -18.93
N PRO A 53 0.75 -19.19 -18.58
CA PRO A 53 1.73 -20.19 -18.21
C PRO A 53 1.17 -21.06 -17.09
N ASN A 54 1.33 -22.38 -17.23
CA ASN A 54 0.77 -23.37 -16.32
C ASN A 54 1.15 -23.00 -14.88
N ILE A 55 0.16 -22.91 -13.98
CA ILE A 55 0.36 -22.52 -12.59
C ILE A 55 1.41 -23.43 -11.93
N GLN A 56 1.44 -24.71 -12.31
CA GLN A 56 2.41 -25.68 -11.80
C GLN A 56 3.85 -25.34 -12.22
N GLU A 57 4.07 -24.93 -13.46
CA GLU A 57 5.40 -24.53 -13.96
C GLU A 57 5.86 -23.24 -13.29
N ARG A 58 4.97 -22.27 -13.14
CA ARG A 58 5.26 -21.02 -12.41
C ARG A 58 5.61 -21.29 -10.96
N TRP A 59 4.91 -22.22 -10.31
CA TRP A 59 5.21 -22.65 -8.94
C TRP A 59 6.61 -23.27 -8.83
N ARG A 60 6.96 -24.17 -9.76
CA ARG A 60 8.28 -24.80 -9.81
C ARG A 60 9.39 -23.78 -10.10
N ALA A 61 9.14 -22.76 -10.92
CA ALA A 61 10.11 -21.71 -11.24
C ALA A 61 10.30 -20.67 -10.11
N MET A 62 9.42 -20.61 -9.10
CA MET A 62 9.58 -19.66 -7.99
C MET A 62 10.74 -20.05 -7.07
N PRO A 63 11.56 -19.09 -6.60
CA PRO A 63 12.55 -19.32 -5.54
C PRO A 63 11.91 -19.85 -4.24
N PRO A 64 12.63 -20.61 -3.39
CA PRO A 64 12.06 -21.21 -2.18
C PRO A 64 11.36 -20.21 -1.25
N GLY A 65 11.96 -19.05 -0.99
CA GLY A 65 11.34 -18.00 -0.16
C GLY A 65 10.07 -17.41 -0.79
N ALA A 66 10.01 -17.32 -2.12
CA ALA A 66 8.81 -16.85 -2.82
C ALA A 66 7.67 -17.87 -2.75
N ARG A 67 7.99 -19.18 -2.80
CA ARG A 67 7.00 -20.25 -2.61
C ARG A 67 6.38 -20.20 -1.21
N GLN A 68 7.18 -20.00 -0.18
CA GLN A 68 6.67 -19.85 1.20
C GLN A 68 5.75 -18.62 1.34
N ASN A 69 6.15 -17.48 0.75
CA ASN A 69 5.32 -16.27 0.76
C ASN A 69 3.98 -16.53 0.06
N PHE A 70 3.99 -17.24 -1.08
CA PHE A 70 2.78 -17.60 -1.80
C PHE A 70 1.88 -18.53 -0.98
N GLN A 71 2.43 -19.55 -0.32
CA GLN A 71 1.68 -20.43 0.59
C GLN A 71 0.98 -19.63 1.70
N ARG A 72 1.72 -18.78 2.43
CA ARG A 72 1.12 -17.95 3.49
C ARG A 72 0.03 -17.02 2.98
N ASN A 73 0.23 -16.43 1.80
CA ASN A 73 -0.78 -15.57 1.18
C ASN A 73 -2.02 -16.37 0.73
N ALA A 74 -1.84 -17.59 0.22
CA ALA A 74 -2.93 -18.47 -0.17
C ALA A 74 -3.75 -18.94 1.05
N GLU A 75 -3.08 -19.33 2.12
CA GLU A 75 -3.73 -19.67 3.40
C GLU A 75 -4.53 -18.48 3.94
N ARG A 76 -3.94 -17.28 3.92
CA ARG A 76 -4.63 -16.06 4.31
C ARG A 76 -5.87 -15.82 3.45
N TRP A 77 -5.76 -15.99 2.13
CA TRP A 77 -6.87 -15.83 1.20
C TRP A 77 -8.02 -16.80 1.48
N LEU A 78 -7.70 -18.06 1.79
CA LEU A 78 -8.71 -19.08 2.12
C LEU A 78 -9.47 -18.74 3.40
N ARG A 79 -8.80 -18.11 4.36
CA ARG A 79 -9.40 -17.68 5.64
C ARG A 79 -10.16 -16.34 5.55
N MET A 80 -9.96 -15.55 4.50
CA MET A 80 -10.65 -14.27 4.32
C MET A 80 -12.14 -14.44 4.03
N THR A 81 -12.96 -13.53 4.55
CA THR A 81 -14.39 -13.43 4.22
C THR A 81 -14.60 -12.94 2.77
N PRO A 82 -15.79 -13.12 2.18
CA PRO A 82 -16.11 -12.58 0.86
C PRO A 82 -15.90 -11.06 0.75
N GLU A 83 -16.22 -10.31 1.80
CA GLU A 83 -16.07 -8.85 1.88
C GLU A 83 -14.59 -8.46 1.87
N GLU A 84 -13.76 -9.13 2.68
CA GLU A 84 -12.31 -8.90 2.70
C GLU A 84 -11.68 -9.20 1.34
N ARG A 85 -12.09 -10.31 0.71
CA ARG A 85 -11.66 -10.65 -0.66
C ARG A 85 -12.11 -9.60 -1.66
N ASN A 86 -13.28 -8.99 -1.49
CA ASN A 86 -13.76 -7.93 -2.37
C ASN A 86 -12.90 -6.67 -2.25
N VAL A 87 -12.56 -6.25 -1.03
CA VAL A 87 -11.65 -5.12 -0.80
C VAL A 87 -10.28 -5.37 -1.44
N MET A 88 -9.73 -6.59 -1.29
CA MET A 88 -8.46 -6.96 -1.94
C MET A 88 -8.56 -6.94 -3.47
N ARG A 89 -9.67 -7.42 -4.05
CA ARG A 89 -9.91 -7.35 -5.51
C ARG A 89 -10.00 -5.90 -5.99
N GLN A 90 -10.73 -5.04 -5.29
CA GLN A 90 -10.85 -3.62 -5.64
C GLN A 90 -9.49 -2.93 -5.61
N ARG A 91 -8.70 -3.17 -4.57
CA ARG A 91 -7.34 -2.65 -4.46
C ARG A 91 -6.45 -3.13 -5.61
N GLU A 92 -6.53 -4.41 -5.96
CA GLU A 92 -5.76 -4.96 -7.08
C GLU A 92 -6.19 -4.37 -8.43
N ASN A 93 -7.50 -4.16 -8.63
CA ASN A 93 -8.01 -3.51 -9.83
C ASN A 93 -7.48 -2.07 -9.96
N LEU A 94 -7.51 -1.30 -8.87
CA LEU A 94 -6.95 0.05 -8.85
C LEU A 94 -5.44 0.05 -9.14
N ARG A 95 -4.70 -0.91 -8.57
CA ARG A 95 -3.26 -1.07 -8.85
C ARG A 95 -3.02 -1.37 -10.33
N ARG A 96 -3.80 -2.27 -10.95
CA ARG A 96 -3.67 -2.61 -12.37
C ARG A 96 -3.93 -1.42 -13.27
N GLU A 97 -4.99 -0.67 -12.98
CA GLU A 97 -5.35 0.53 -13.73
C GLU A 97 -4.26 1.60 -13.62
N THR A 98 -3.70 1.80 -12.43
CA THR A 98 -2.60 2.73 -12.21
C THR A 98 -1.37 2.33 -13.02
N ILE A 99 -0.95 1.06 -12.93
CA ILE A 99 0.20 0.55 -13.71
C ILE A 99 -0.03 0.72 -15.21
N ARG A 100 -1.25 0.45 -15.69
CA ARG A 100 -1.59 0.63 -17.11
C ARG A 100 -1.39 2.08 -17.54
N ARG A 101 -1.98 3.04 -16.81
CA ARG A 101 -1.86 4.48 -17.11
C ARG A 101 -0.41 4.95 -17.08
N GLU A 102 0.35 4.54 -16.07
CA GLU A 102 1.77 4.85 -15.96
C GLU A 102 2.58 4.27 -17.12
N THR A 103 2.29 3.04 -17.53
CA THR A 103 2.99 2.40 -18.66
C THR A 103 2.65 3.08 -19.99
N GLU A 104 1.38 3.46 -20.19
CA GLU A 104 0.95 4.23 -21.35
C GLU A 104 1.59 5.62 -21.38
N ALA A 105 1.73 6.29 -20.23
CA ALA A 105 2.44 7.55 -20.11
C ALA A 105 3.93 7.38 -20.45
N ALA A 106 4.61 6.41 -19.85
CA ALA A 106 6.01 6.12 -20.13
C ALA A 106 6.27 5.85 -21.62
N LEU A 107 5.35 5.14 -22.30
CA LEU A 107 5.47 4.91 -23.74
C LEU A 107 5.32 6.21 -24.53
N ARG A 108 4.34 7.05 -24.21
CA ARG A 108 4.17 8.37 -24.88
C ARG A 108 5.38 9.26 -24.66
N ASP A 109 5.86 9.35 -23.42
CA ASP A 109 6.96 10.22 -23.02
C ASP A 109 8.31 9.73 -23.59
N SER A 110 8.43 8.43 -23.90
CA SER A 110 9.61 7.87 -24.55
C SER A 110 9.79 8.32 -26.01
N GLY A 111 8.73 8.80 -26.66
CA GLY A 111 8.75 9.14 -28.09
C GLY A 111 8.96 7.93 -29.03
N LEU A 112 8.89 6.71 -28.52
CA LEU A 112 9.13 5.50 -29.31
C LEU A 112 7.93 5.14 -30.18
N HIS A 113 8.19 4.89 -31.46
CA HIS A 113 7.23 4.29 -32.38
C HIS A 113 7.44 2.78 -32.42
N LEU A 114 6.68 2.05 -31.59
CA LEU A 114 6.80 0.60 -31.46
C LEU A 114 5.69 -0.14 -32.22
N SER A 115 6.03 -1.26 -32.85
CA SER A 115 5.04 -2.24 -33.31
C SER A 115 4.26 -2.84 -32.12
N PRO A 116 3.11 -3.49 -32.35
CA PRO A 116 2.35 -4.14 -31.27
C PRO A 116 3.16 -5.15 -30.44
N GLN A 117 4.09 -5.87 -31.09
CA GLN A 117 4.95 -6.85 -30.41
C GLN A 117 6.00 -6.18 -29.54
N GLU A 118 6.69 -5.16 -30.07
CA GLU A 118 7.68 -4.39 -29.32
C GLU A 118 7.04 -3.64 -28.15
N ARG A 119 5.81 -3.14 -28.34
CA ARG A 119 5.02 -2.54 -27.27
C ARG A 119 4.75 -3.53 -26.15
N ALA A 120 4.32 -4.76 -26.46
CA ALA A 120 4.10 -5.78 -25.43
C ALA A 120 5.39 -6.14 -24.67
N GLN A 121 6.54 -6.15 -25.35
CA GLN A 121 7.84 -6.35 -24.72
C GLN A 121 8.21 -5.16 -23.81
N PHE A 122 8.02 -3.93 -24.28
CA PHE A 122 8.23 -2.72 -23.50
C PHE A 122 7.38 -2.74 -22.22
N GLU A 123 6.08 -2.99 -22.34
CA GLU A 123 5.16 -3.04 -21.20
C GLU A 123 5.59 -4.11 -20.17
N SER A 124 5.97 -5.30 -20.65
CA SER A 124 6.48 -6.38 -19.79
C SER A 124 7.75 -5.96 -19.03
N ARG A 125 8.72 -5.34 -19.72
CA ARG A 125 9.98 -4.90 -19.12
C ARG A 125 9.78 -3.73 -18.16
N TYR A 126 8.96 -2.75 -18.54
CA TYR A 126 8.60 -1.62 -17.69
C TYR A 126 7.99 -2.10 -16.36
N ILE A 127 7.04 -3.05 -16.40
CA ILE A 127 6.44 -3.61 -15.20
C ILE A 127 7.47 -4.35 -14.33
N GLN A 128 8.43 -5.07 -14.94
CA GLN A 128 9.50 -5.75 -14.20
C GLN A 128 10.41 -4.75 -13.48
N GLU A 129 10.91 -3.73 -14.17
CA GLU A 129 11.82 -2.75 -13.57
C GLU A 129 11.12 -1.89 -12.51
N ARG A 130 9.86 -1.48 -12.78
CA ARG A 130 9.02 -0.80 -11.80
C ARG A 130 8.88 -1.59 -10.50
N ARG A 131 8.70 -2.92 -10.58
CA ARG A 131 8.61 -3.78 -9.37
C ARG A 131 9.92 -3.79 -8.58
N LYS A 132 11.07 -3.79 -9.25
CA LYS A 132 12.37 -3.72 -8.58
C LYS A 132 12.53 -2.40 -7.84
N VAL A 133 12.23 -1.28 -8.51
CA VAL A 133 12.25 0.07 -7.90
C VAL A 133 11.31 0.13 -6.70
N GLU A 134 10.06 -0.31 -6.83
CA GLU A 134 9.12 -0.35 -5.70
C GLU A 134 9.63 -1.19 -4.52
N GLN A 135 10.29 -2.33 -4.78
CA GLN A 135 10.83 -3.19 -3.74
C GLN A 135 11.97 -2.50 -2.97
N THR A 136 12.90 -1.88 -3.68
CA THR A 136 14.00 -1.13 -3.07
C THR A 136 13.48 0.04 -2.24
N LEU A 137 12.55 0.83 -2.78
CA LEU A 137 11.95 1.95 -2.06
C LEU A 137 11.22 1.50 -0.79
N ARG A 138 10.48 0.39 -0.84
CA ARG A 138 9.82 -0.15 0.36
C ARG A 138 10.81 -0.52 1.45
N GLN A 139 11.92 -1.15 1.09
CA GLN A 139 12.97 -1.52 2.06
C GLN A 139 13.60 -0.28 2.69
N GLN A 140 13.91 0.73 1.88
CA GLN A 140 14.46 2.00 2.35
C GLN A 140 13.49 2.71 3.30
N ILE A 141 12.25 2.92 2.88
CA ILE A 141 11.22 3.58 3.70
C ILE A 141 10.98 2.80 5.00
N GLU A 142 10.94 1.46 4.95
CA GLU A 142 10.80 0.64 6.15
C GLU A 142 11.98 0.84 7.11
N SER A 143 13.21 0.84 6.58
CA SER A 143 14.41 1.03 7.39
C SER A 143 14.45 2.41 8.05
N GLU A 144 14.11 3.47 7.32
CA GLU A 144 14.01 4.83 7.86
C GLU A 144 12.91 4.92 8.92
N ARG A 145 11.76 4.30 8.66
CA ARG A 145 10.66 4.26 9.62
C ARG A 145 11.09 3.57 10.92
N GLN A 146 11.78 2.44 10.83
CA GLN A 146 12.26 1.71 12.01
C GLN A 146 13.28 2.52 12.82
N GLN A 147 14.09 3.36 12.17
CA GLN A 147 15.02 4.26 12.86
C GLN A 147 14.29 5.40 13.59
N GLN A 148 13.23 5.95 13.01
CA GLN A 148 12.54 7.13 13.54
C GLN A 148 11.44 6.80 14.56
N LEU A 149 10.79 5.64 14.43
CA LEU A 149 9.67 5.26 15.29
C LEU A 149 9.99 5.28 16.80
N PRO A 150 11.14 4.77 17.28
CA PRO A 150 11.44 4.79 18.71
C PRO A 150 11.51 6.20 19.30
N ALA A 151 12.12 7.15 18.57
CA ALA A 151 12.21 8.54 19.00
C ALA A 151 10.82 9.18 19.07
N LEU A 152 9.99 8.95 18.05
CA LEU A 152 8.59 9.39 18.04
C LEU A 152 7.81 8.82 19.24
N ILE A 153 7.96 7.52 19.53
CA ILE A 153 7.31 6.88 20.67
C ILE A 153 7.75 7.51 22.00
N GLN A 154 9.04 7.83 22.17
CA GLN A 154 9.52 8.50 23.39
C GLN A 154 8.97 9.93 23.52
N GLN A 155 8.87 10.66 22.42
CA GLN A 155 8.25 11.99 22.42
C GLN A 155 6.78 11.91 22.83
N LEU A 156 6.00 11.04 22.19
CA LEU A 156 4.61 10.81 22.54
C LEU A 156 4.47 10.38 24.00
N LYS A 157 5.34 9.48 24.49
CA LYS A 157 5.33 9.07 25.90
C LYS A 157 5.52 10.26 26.85
N LYS A 158 6.39 11.22 26.53
CA LYS A 158 6.58 12.43 27.35
C LYS A 158 5.35 13.33 27.30
N GLU A 159 4.82 13.61 26.11
CA GLU A 159 3.62 14.44 25.92
C GLU A 159 2.43 13.91 26.73
N PHE A 160 2.18 12.60 26.70
CA PHE A 160 1.04 11.99 27.37
C PHE A 160 1.32 11.55 28.83
N GLN A 161 2.55 11.71 29.35
CA GLN A 161 2.87 11.46 30.77
C GLN A 161 2.72 12.69 31.66
N ILE A 162 2.78 13.90 31.10
CA ILE A 162 2.64 15.16 31.85
C ILE A 162 1.26 15.26 32.52
N ASP A 163 0.23 14.63 31.93
CA ASP A 163 -1.14 14.61 32.45
C ASP A 163 -1.46 13.41 33.36
N GLN A 164 -0.51 12.50 33.62
CA GLN A 164 -0.73 11.46 34.64
C GLN A 164 -0.25 11.96 35.99
N PRO A 165 -1.14 12.18 36.98
CA PRO A 165 -0.70 12.42 38.34
C PRO A 165 0.07 11.18 38.78
N THR A 166 1.35 11.36 39.07
CA THR A 166 2.16 10.38 39.80
C THR A 166 1.31 9.85 40.95
N LYS A 167 0.87 8.58 40.86
CA LYS A 167 0.40 7.81 42.01
C LYS A 167 1.59 7.64 42.95
N GLY A 168 1.94 8.70 43.66
CA GLY A 168 2.80 8.66 44.83
C GLY A 168 2.01 8.05 45.99
N PRO A 169 2.58 7.11 46.76
CA PRO A 169 1.89 6.51 47.89
C PRO A 169 2.00 7.45 49.09
N ALA A 170 1.03 8.34 49.30
CA ALA A 170 0.77 8.96 50.61
C ALA A 170 -0.47 9.85 50.58
N ALA A 171 -1.61 9.32 51.07
CA ALA A 171 -2.59 10.12 51.79
C ALA A 171 -3.47 9.19 52.64
N LYS A 172 -2.94 8.92 53.84
CA LYS A 172 -3.64 8.77 55.12
C LYS A 172 -5.02 8.11 55.09
N SER A 173 -5.08 6.90 55.67
CA SER A 173 -6.26 6.31 56.28
C SER A 173 -6.97 7.35 57.14
N VAL A 174 -8.17 7.77 56.71
CA VAL A 174 -9.12 8.41 57.61
C VAL A 174 -9.84 7.29 58.35
N GLU A 175 -9.47 7.15 59.61
CA GLU A 175 -10.11 6.33 60.61
C GLU A 175 -11.55 6.84 60.83
N SER A 176 -12.54 6.01 60.50
CA SER A 176 -13.95 6.27 60.78
C SER A 176 -14.25 5.99 62.25
N PRO A 177 -14.88 6.92 63.00
CA PRO A 177 -15.27 6.67 64.37
C PRO A 177 -16.49 5.74 64.40
N LYS A 178 -16.38 4.67 65.20
CA LYS A 178 -17.49 3.78 65.55
C LYS A 178 -18.60 4.54 66.27
N SER A 179 -19.79 4.60 65.70
CA SER A 179 -21.02 4.93 66.45
C SER A 179 -21.61 3.67 67.07
N LYS A 180 -21.46 3.56 68.39
CA LYS A 180 -22.28 2.70 69.27
C LYS A 180 -23.60 3.42 69.56
N LYS A 181 -24.73 2.83 69.16
CA LYS A 181 -25.90 2.52 70.01
C LYS A 181 -27.02 1.95 69.16
#